data_AF-A0A6L9FKE3-F1
#
_entry.id   AF-A0A6L9FKE3-F1
#
_cell.length_a   1.000
_cell.length_b   1.000
_cell.length_c   1.000
_cell.angle_alpha   90.00
_cell.angle_beta   90.00
_cell.angle_gamma   90.00
#
_symmetry.space_group_name_H-M   'P 1'
#
loop_
_entity.id
_entity.type
_entity.pdbx_description
1 polymer ?
#
loop_
_entity_poly.entity_id
_entity_poly.type
_entity_poly.pdbx_seq_one_letter_code
_entity_poly.pdbx_strand_id
1 'polypeptide(L)'
;MTYKKVRKCNFRFTETTFAGRKPQTSSIALLLTLTGGLWLAPAHGKTMSEQSLREEVAHTYEQELAQYASINDWGPYQSDYKIWVPGSANHLPQCASELVISGRDHQSVPVGNLKRSVSCEDTDNNWRLNVTIKASLTLDVVVTETAIGRDQTVTAQSLKLEQRTLSRDDRFFTAIADATGLQTQRRIRSGQMLNPRLLNAPPLVEKGNQVVIIATKDGFTASTRGVALEDGGKGEQIDVENSRSGKVVRAVVSGLNQVHTQF
;
A
#
# COMPACT_ATOMS: atom_id res chain seq x y z
N MET A 1 -9.15 -34.50 14.77
CA MET A 1 -10.48 -34.29 14.19
C MET A 1 -10.47 -34.89 12.79
N THR A 2 -11.14 -36.03 12.63
CA THR A 2 -10.96 -36.95 11.49
C THR A 2 -12.32 -37.14 10.84
N TYR A 3 -12.53 -36.59 9.64
CA TYR A 3 -13.85 -36.59 8.99
C TYR A 3 -14.01 -37.80 8.06
N LYS A 4 -15.01 -38.64 8.36
CA LYS A 4 -15.40 -39.85 7.63
C LYS A 4 -16.06 -39.49 6.29
N LYS A 5 -15.55 -40.11 5.22
CA LYS A 5 -16.07 -40.10 3.85
C LYS A 5 -17.23 -41.11 3.76
N VAL A 6 -18.44 -40.66 3.46
CA VAL A 6 -19.58 -41.54 3.13
C VAL A 6 -20.06 -41.23 1.71
N ARG A 7 -19.86 -42.19 0.81
CA ARG A 7 -20.44 -42.23 -0.54
C ARG A 7 -21.90 -42.69 -0.43
N LYS A 8 -22.81 -42.05 -1.18
CA LYS A 8 -24.10 -42.64 -1.57
C LYS A 8 -24.10 -42.95 -3.06
N CYS A 9 -24.50 -44.17 -3.38
CA CYS A 9 -24.67 -44.72 -4.71
C CYS A 9 -26.15 -44.64 -5.14
N ASN A 10 -26.34 -44.84 -6.46
CA ASN A 10 -27.54 -45.32 -7.15
C ASN A 10 -28.59 -44.28 -7.56
N PHE A 11 -28.58 -43.91 -8.85
CA PHE A 11 -29.82 -43.77 -9.62
C PHE A 11 -29.58 -44.15 -11.09
N ARG A 12 -30.28 -45.20 -11.51
CA ARG A 12 -30.52 -45.82 -12.84
C ARG A 12 -31.99 -46.24 -12.73
N PHE A 13 -32.91 -46.21 -13.68
CA PHE A 13 -32.99 -46.16 -15.15
C PHE A 13 -34.43 -45.73 -15.45
N THR A 14 -34.71 -45.18 -16.64
CA THR A 14 -35.81 -45.71 -17.48
C THR A 14 -35.64 -45.26 -18.92
N GLU A 15 -35.63 -46.24 -19.81
CA GLU A 15 -35.74 -46.14 -21.26
C GLU A 15 -37.15 -45.68 -21.67
N THR A 16 -37.24 -45.02 -22.83
CA THR A 16 -38.39 -45.19 -23.72
C THR A 16 -37.90 -45.24 -25.15
N THR A 17 -37.93 -46.44 -25.70
CA THR A 17 -37.82 -46.76 -27.12
C THR A 17 -39.13 -46.42 -27.84
N PHE A 18 -39.06 -45.79 -29.01
CA PHE A 18 -40.14 -45.88 -30.00
C PHE A 18 -39.55 -46.18 -31.38
N ALA A 19 -39.91 -47.35 -31.89
CA ALA A 19 -39.63 -47.81 -33.24
C ALA A 19 -40.84 -47.49 -34.13
N GLY A 20 -40.59 -47.08 -35.38
CA GLY A 20 -41.62 -46.89 -36.40
C GLY A 20 -41.02 -47.00 -37.81
N ARG A 21 -41.50 -47.99 -38.57
CA ARG A 21 -40.97 -48.54 -39.83
C ARG A 21 -41.19 -47.65 -41.08
N LYS A 22 -40.24 -47.78 -42.02
CA LYS A 22 -40.31 -47.55 -43.50
C LYS A 22 -41.25 -48.58 -44.18
N PRO A 23 -41.73 -48.44 -45.45
CA PRO A 23 -40.91 -48.11 -46.64
C PRO A 23 -41.55 -47.41 -47.88
N GLN A 24 -40.63 -46.97 -48.76
CA GLN A 24 -40.57 -46.91 -50.24
C GLN A 24 -41.80 -46.57 -51.10
N THR A 25 -41.66 -45.57 -52.01
CA THR A 25 -41.41 -45.68 -53.48
C THR A 25 -41.22 -44.25 -54.04
N SER A 26 -40.09 -43.91 -54.66
CA SER A 26 -39.79 -43.88 -56.11
C SER A 26 -40.23 -42.62 -56.88
N SER A 27 -39.22 -42.03 -57.55
CA SER A 27 -39.24 -41.29 -58.83
C SER A 27 -39.17 -39.75 -58.86
N ILE A 28 -37.99 -39.29 -59.32
CA ILE A 28 -37.74 -38.33 -60.41
C ILE A 28 -38.23 -36.87 -60.22
N ALA A 29 -37.29 -35.92 -60.07
CA ALA A 29 -37.02 -34.86 -61.05
C ALA A 29 -36.21 -33.66 -60.48
N LEU A 30 -35.30 -33.17 -61.33
CA LEU A 30 -34.86 -31.76 -61.50
C LEU A 30 -33.97 -31.06 -60.44
N LEU A 31 -32.67 -31.03 -60.77
CA LEU A 31 -31.78 -29.85 -60.86
C LEU A 31 -32.23 -28.53 -60.21
N LEU A 32 -31.47 -28.11 -59.19
CA LEU A 32 -30.87 -26.77 -59.04
C LEU A 32 -29.96 -26.77 -57.81
N THR A 33 -28.69 -27.17 -57.99
CA THR A 33 -27.66 -26.97 -56.97
C THR A 33 -27.29 -25.49 -56.90
N LEU A 34 -28.04 -24.73 -56.11
CA LEU A 34 -27.52 -23.48 -55.55
C LEU A 34 -26.47 -23.89 -54.50
N THR A 35 -25.21 -23.97 -54.93
CA THR A 35 -24.07 -24.01 -54.01
C THR A 35 -23.99 -22.66 -53.30
N GLY A 36 -24.83 -22.49 -52.27
CA GLY A 36 -24.65 -21.45 -51.27
C GLY A 36 -23.36 -21.76 -50.54
N GLY A 37 -22.26 -21.20 -51.02
CA GLY A 37 -21.00 -21.20 -50.28
C GLY A 37 -21.25 -20.53 -48.95
N LEU A 38 -21.36 -21.34 -47.89
CA LEU A 38 -21.29 -20.87 -46.52
C LEU A 38 -19.87 -20.34 -46.34
N TRP A 39 -19.68 -19.04 -46.57
CA TRP A 39 -18.46 -18.35 -46.18
C TRP A 39 -18.45 -18.35 -44.64
N LEU A 40 -17.84 -19.38 -44.06
CA LEU A 40 -17.37 -19.36 -42.68
C LEU A 40 -16.30 -18.28 -42.63
N ALA A 41 -16.69 -17.07 -42.25
CA ALA A 41 -15.74 -16.02 -41.88
C ALA A 41 -14.83 -16.61 -40.78
N PRO A 42 -13.50 -16.46 -40.88
CA PRO A 42 -12.63 -16.87 -39.78
C PRO A 42 -13.08 -16.08 -38.56
N ALA A 43 -13.43 -16.78 -37.48
CA ALA A 43 -13.55 -16.19 -36.17
C ALA A 43 -12.16 -15.69 -35.80
N HIS A 44 -11.85 -14.45 -36.18
CA HIS A 44 -10.70 -13.74 -35.67
C HIS A 44 -11.01 -13.52 -34.20
N GLY A 45 -10.55 -14.43 -33.35
CA GLY A 45 -10.55 -14.23 -31.92
C GLY A 45 -9.88 -12.88 -31.69
N LYS A 46 -10.62 -11.92 -31.13
CA LYS A 46 -10.07 -10.62 -30.80
C LYS A 46 -8.88 -10.87 -29.88
N THR A 47 -7.71 -10.41 -30.29
CA THR A 47 -6.51 -10.41 -29.45
C THR A 47 -6.51 -9.14 -28.61
N MET A 48 -5.88 -9.21 -27.44
CA MET A 48 -5.54 -8.00 -26.71
C MET A 48 -4.61 -7.12 -27.56
N SER A 49 -4.61 -5.82 -27.29
CA SER A 49 -3.64 -4.90 -27.87
C SER A 49 -2.77 -4.29 -26.78
N GLU A 50 -1.51 -3.98 -27.11
CA GLU A 50 -0.64 -3.20 -26.22
C GLU A 50 -1.28 -1.88 -25.78
N GLN A 51 -2.03 -1.24 -26.69
CA GLN A 51 -2.72 0.02 -26.44
C GLN A 51 -3.78 -0.13 -25.35
N SER A 52 -4.67 -1.11 -25.48
CA SER A 52 -5.75 -1.35 -24.51
C SER A 52 -5.20 -1.73 -23.13
N LEU A 53 -4.14 -2.55 -23.07
CA LEU A 53 -3.48 -2.85 -21.79
C LEU A 53 -2.80 -1.63 -21.17
N ARG A 54 -2.23 -0.75 -22.00
CA ARG A 54 -1.62 0.49 -21.53
C ARG A 54 -2.65 1.42 -20.91
N GLU A 55 -3.81 1.58 -21.55
CA GLU A 55 -4.92 2.41 -21.08
C GLU A 55 -5.50 1.88 -19.76
N GLU A 56 -5.72 0.56 -19.65
CA GLU A 56 -6.24 -0.05 -18.42
C GLU A 56 -5.27 0.09 -17.23
N VAL A 57 -3.98 -0.17 -17.48
CA VAL A 57 -2.94 -0.02 -16.45
C VAL A 57 -2.77 1.45 -16.04
N ALA A 58 -2.90 2.39 -16.99
CA ALA A 58 -2.88 3.81 -16.69
C ALA A 58 -4.04 4.20 -15.77
N HIS A 59 -5.26 3.79 -16.11
CA HIS A 59 -6.44 4.08 -15.32
C HIS A 59 -6.33 3.57 -13.88
N THR A 60 -5.88 2.31 -13.72
CA THR A 60 -5.67 1.71 -12.39
C THR A 60 -4.60 2.46 -11.59
N TYR A 61 -3.48 2.82 -12.22
CA TYR A 61 -2.41 3.59 -11.56
C TYR A 61 -2.88 4.97 -11.11
N GLU A 62 -3.67 5.67 -11.93
CA GLU A 62 -4.21 6.98 -11.58
C GLU A 62 -5.19 6.90 -10.39
N GLN A 63 -6.04 5.87 -10.34
CA GLN A 63 -6.92 5.63 -9.20
C GLN A 63 -6.14 5.33 -7.91
N GLU A 64 -5.13 4.47 -7.99
CA GLU A 64 -4.24 4.16 -6.86
C GLU A 64 -3.54 5.43 -6.35
N LEU A 65 -2.98 6.23 -7.26
CA LEU A 65 -2.31 7.48 -6.91
C LEU A 65 -3.29 8.48 -6.27
N ALA A 66 -4.49 8.64 -6.81
CA ALA A 66 -5.51 9.53 -6.26
C ALA A 66 -5.99 9.08 -4.87
N GLN A 67 -6.19 7.78 -4.68
CA GLN A 67 -6.51 7.21 -3.37
C GLN A 67 -5.38 7.47 -2.36
N TYR A 68 -4.14 7.23 -2.78
CA TYR A 68 -2.97 7.48 -1.93
C TYR A 68 -2.85 8.96 -1.54
N ALA A 69 -3.03 9.87 -2.50
CA ALA A 69 -3.02 11.31 -2.28
C ALA A 69 -4.11 11.73 -1.28
N SER A 70 -5.32 11.17 -1.39
CA SER A 70 -6.42 11.45 -0.48
C SER A 70 -6.16 10.95 0.95
N ILE A 71 -5.60 9.76 1.12
CA ILE A 71 -5.28 9.21 2.45
C ILE A 71 -4.22 10.04 3.17
N ASN A 72 -3.28 10.62 2.42
CA ASN A 72 -2.18 11.41 2.96
C ASN A 72 -2.44 12.93 2.91
N ASP A 73 -3.68 13.34 2.62
CA ASP A 73 -4.11 14.75 2.53
C ASP A 73 -3.17 15.62 1.67
N TRP A 74 -2.83 15.11 0.49
CA TRP A 74 -1.98 15.85 -0.43
C TRP A 74 -2.74 17.02 -1.06
N GLY A 75 -2.07 18.16 -1.14
CA GLY A 75 -2.51 19.27 -1.97
C GLY A 75 -2.36 18.97 -3.47
N PRO A 76 -2.37 20.01 -4.32
CA PRO A 76 -2.17 19.85 -5.75
C PRO A 76 -0.87 19.11 -6.08
N TYR A 77 -0.96 18.12 -6.97
CA TYR A 77 0.18 17.35 -7.44
C TYR A 77 0.11 17.14 -8.96
N GLN A 78 1.26 16.89 -9.55
CA GLN A 78 1.40 16.53 -10.96
C GLN A 78 2.10 15.19 -11.07
N SER A 79 1.51 14.25 -11.81
CA SER A 79 2.12 12.95 -12.09
C SER A 79 2.57 12.92 -13.54
N ASP A 80 3.83 12.55 -13.78
CA ASP A 80 4.35 12.16 -15.10
C ASP A 80 4.73 10.69 -15.07
N TYR A 81 4.25 9.91 -16.03
CA TYR A 81 4.51 8.47 -16.07
C TYR A 81 4.58 7.92 -17.48
N LYS A 82 5.34 6.82 -17.64
CA LYS A 82 5.46 6.06 -18.88
C LYS A 82 5.23 4.59 -18.61
N ILE A 83 4.35 3.97 -19.41
CA ILE A 83 3.99 2.56 -19.26
C ILE A 83 4.59 1.74 -20.40
N TRP A 84 5.38 0.74 -20.01
CA TRP A 84 5.98 -0.24 -20.91
C TRP A 84 5.20 -1.55 -20.84
N VAL A 85 4.46 -1.83 -21.91
CA VAL A 85 3.75 -3.09 -22.14
C VAL A 85 4.61 -3.97 -23.06
N PRO A 86 4.95 -5.22 -22.69
CA PRO A 86 5.69 -6.11 -23.58
C PRO A 86 4.88 -6.47 -24.84
N GLY A 87 5.54 -6.59 -25.99
CA GLY A 87 4.87 -6.90 -27.27
C GLY A 87 4.17 -8.26 -27.34
N SER A 88 4.46 -9.16 -26.39
CA SER A 88 3.69 -10.40 -26.20
C SER A 88 2.20 -10.14 -25.92
N ALA A 89 1.84 -8.94 -25.47
CA ALA A 89 0.48 -8.47 -25.31
C ALA A 89 -0.40 -8.68 -26.56
N ASN A 90 0.16 -8.46 -27.76
CA ASN A 90 -0.60 -8.56 -29.01
C ASN A 90 -0.99 -10.01 -29.38
N HIS A 91 -0.45 -11.00 -28.67
CA HIS A 91 -0.73 -12.42 -28.89
C HIS A 91 -1.61 -13.01 -27.79
N LEU A 92 -2.00 -12.22 -26.79
CA LEU A 92 -2.87 -12.67 -25.72
C LEU A 92 -4.32 -12.71 -26.22
N PRO A 93 -5.09 -13.75 -25.88
CA PRO A 93 -6.52 -13.77 -26.17
C PRO A 93 -7.23 -12.68 -25.38
N GLN A 94 -8.28 -12.10 -25.94
CA GLN A 94 -9.09 -11.10 -25.23
C GLN A 94 -9.65 -11.67 -23.92
N CYS A 95 -9.54 -10.88 -22.86
CA CYS A 95 -10.22 -11.17 -21.60
C CYS A 95 -11.69 -10.72 -21.66
N ALA A 96 -12.60 -11.61 -21.30
CA ALA A 96 -14.03 -11.37 -21.16
C ALA A 96 -14.38 -10.78 -19.78
N SER A 97 -13.62 -11.13 -18.73
CA SER A 97 -13.70 -10.48 -17.42
C SER A 97 -12.79 -9.25 -17.31
N GLU A 98 -13.00 -8.49 -16.25
CA GLU A 98 -12.14 -7.38 -15.86
C GLU A 98 -10.73 -7.88 -15.51
N LEU A 99 -9.71 -7.14 -15.94
CA LEU A 99 -8.32 -7.52 -15.70
C LEU A 99 -7.95 -7.31 -14.23
N VAL A 100 -7.29 -8.31 -13.64
CA VAL A 100 -6.75 -8.22 -12.29
C VAL A 100 -5.36 -7.60 -12.36
N ILE A 101 -5.23 -6.35 -11.91
CA ILE A 101 -3.97 -5.60 -11.90
C ILE A 101 -3.47 -5.50 -10.45
N SER A 102 -2.26 -6.02 -10.19
CA SER A 102 -1.66 -6.02 -8.86
C SER A 102 -0.24 -5.45 -8.87
N GLY A 103 0.08 -4.61 -7.89
CA GLY A 103 1.44 -4.14 -7.63
C GLY A 103 2.25 -5.16 -6.85
N ARG A 104 3.54 -5.31 -7.17
CA ARG A 104 4.50 -6.16 -6.42
C ARG A 104 5.75 -5.39 -5.98
N ASP A 105 5.65 -4.07 -5.92
CA ASP A 105 6.77 -3.16 -5.65
C ASP A 105 6.94 -2.81 -4.18
N HIS A 106 5.93 -3.07 -3.32
CA HIS A 106 5.96 -2.80 -1.86
C HIS A 106 6.41 -1.37 -1.51
N GLN A 107 6.15 -0.40 -2.40
CA GLN A 107 6.55 0.98 -2.19
C GLN A 107 5.54 1.71 -1.32
N SER A 108 6.03 2.61 -0.47
CA SER A 108 5.15 3.47 0.31
C SER A 108 4.47 4.53 -0.56
N VAL A 109 5.17 5.06 -1.57
CA VAL A 109 4.64 6.02 -2.54
C VAL A 109 4.70 5.42 -3.95
N PRO A 110 3.65 5.49 -4.78
CA PRO A 110 3.62 4.88 -6.11
C PRO A 110 4.44 5.70 -7.14
N VAL A 111 5.77 5.74 -6.98
CA VAL A 111 6.71 6.48 -7.85
C VAL A 111 7.96 5.66 -8.20
N GLY A 112 8.68 6.04 -9.26
CA GLY A 112 9.85 5.32 -9.73
C GLY A 112 9.46 4.15 -10.64
N ASN A 113 10.14 3.01 -10.51
CA ASN A 113 9.91 1.85 -11.37
C ASN A 113 8.92 0.86 -10.72
N LEU A 114 7.64 1.00 -11.04
CA LEU A 114 6.56 0.17 -10.54
C LEU A 114 6.37 -1.07 -11.43
N LYS A 115 6.14 -2.21 -10.81
CA LYS A 115 5.92 -3.49 -11.52
C LYS A 115 4.50 -3.96 -11.30
N ARG A 116 3.70 -3.95 -12.36
CA ARG A 116 2.30 -4.38 -12.35
C ARG A 116 2.16 -5.74 -13.00
N SER A 117 1.57 -6.67 -12.26
CA SER A 117 1.14 -7.97 -12.78
C SER A 117 -0.30 -7.84 -13.23
N VAL A 118 -0.52 -7.91 -14.54
CA VAL A 118 -1.85 -7.90 -15.17
C VAL A 118 -2.23 -9.35 -15.45
N SER A 119 -3.38 -9.80 -14.95
CA SER A 119 -3.90 -11.14 -15.21
C SER A 119 -5.32 -11.11 -15.73
N CYS A 120 -5.60 -12.00 -16.67
CA CYS A 120 -6.94 -12.41 -17.04
C CYS A 120 -7.26 -13.73 -16.35
N GLU A 121 -8.37 -13.81 -15.65
CA GLU A 121 -8.79 -14.99 -14.88
C GLU A 121 -10.16 -15.49 -15.36
N ASP A 122 -10.32 -15.60 -16.69
CA ASP A 122 -11.50 -16.20 -17.30
C ASP A 122 -11.46 -17.72 -17.27
N THR A 123 -12.64 -18.33 -17.45
CA THR A 123 -12.79 -19.78 -17.63
C THR A 123 -12.01 -20.28 -18.86
N ASP A 124 -12.05 -19.52 -19.97
CA ASP A 124 -11.45 -19.93 -21.24
C ASP A 124 -10.06 -19.32 -21.48
N ASN A 125 -9.72 -18.24 -20.78
CA ASN A 125 -8.46 -17.50 -20.93
C ASN A 125 -7.82 -17.24 -19.56
N ASN A 126 -6.70 -17.90 -19.28
CA ASN A 126 -5.91 -17.65 -18.07
C ASN A 126 -4.48 -17.29 -18.46
N TRP A 127 -4.17 -16.00 -18.39
CA TRP A 127 -2.84 -15.50 -18.72
C TRP A 127 -2.43 -14.39 -17.77
N ARG A 128 -1.11 -14.17 -17.69
CA ARG A 128 -0.50 -13.12 -16.87
C ARG A 128 0.63 -12.46 -17.62
N LEU A 129 0.71 -11.13 -17.51
CA LEU A 129 1.73 -10.30 -18.12
C LEU A 129 2.27 -9.31 -17.09
N ASN A 130 3.58 -9.04 -17.14
CA ASN A 130 4.18 -7.99 -16.31
C ASN A 130 4.34 -6.71 -17.14
N VAL A 131 3.78 -5.61 -16.63
CA VAL A 131 3.87 -4.27 -17.19
C VAL A 131 4.71 -3.41 -16.25
N THR A 132 5.57 -2.56 -16.80
CA THR A 132 6.40 -1.64 -16.01
C THR A 132 5.90 -0.22 -16.17
N ILE A 133 5.73 0.49 -15.06
CA ILE A 133 5.44 1.93 -15.05
C ILE A 133 6.68 2.64 -14.53
N LYS A 134 7.16 3.65 -15.25
CA LYS A 134 8.14 4.60 -14.75
C LYS A 134 7.42 5.89 -14.43
N ALA A 135 7.22 6.15 -13.15
CA ALA A 135 6.44 7.28 -12.64
C ALA A 135 7.30 8.29 -11.89
N SER A 136 6.89 9.55 -11.92
CA SER A 136 7.41 10.62 -11.09
C SER A 136 6.28 11.55 -10.68
N LEU A 137 6.42 12.14 -9.50
CA LEU A 137 5.40 12.96 -8.87
C LEU A 137 5.99 14.29 -8.45
N THR A 138 5.36 15.39 -8.83
CA THR A 138 5.77 16.73 -8.42
C THR A 138 4.69 17.35 -7.54
N LEU A 139 5.05 17.70 -6.31
CA LEU A 139 4.15 18.29 -5.32
C LEU A 139 4.94 19.14 -4.31
N ASP A 140 4.23 19.95 -3.53
CA ASP A 140 4.82 20.70 -2.43
C ASP A 140 5.16 19.75 -1.27
N VAL A 141 6.43 19.81 -0.85
CA VAL A 141 6.94 19.04 0.29
C VAL A 141 7.64 19.96 1.27
N VAL A 142 7.72 19.54 2.53
CA VAL A 142 8.43 20.26 3.57
C VAL A 142 9.94 20.13 3.37
N VAL A 143 10.61 21.27 3.26
CA VAL A 143 12.05 21.42 3.12
C VAL A 143 12.57 22.30 4.25
N THR A 144 13.78 22.03 4.72
CA THR A 144 14.45 22.87 5.71
C THR A 144 14.87 24.22 5.09
N GLU A 145 14.43 25.33 5.67
CA GLU A 145 14.88 26.68 5.32
C GLU A 145 16.28 26.94 5.89
N THR A 146 16.51 26.52 7.14
CA THR A 146 17.80 26.67 7.84
C THR A 146 18.37 25.31 8.24
N ALA A 147 19.67 25.25 8.53
CA ALA A 147 20.27 24.02 9.03
C ALA A 147 19.82 23.76 10.47
N ILE A 148 19.36 22.54 10.76
CA ILE A 148 18.90 22.12 12.08
C ILE A 148 19.96 21.15 12.65
N GLY A 149 20.42 21.43 13.85
CA GLY A 149 21.41 20.61 14.57
C GLY A 149 20.89 19.22 14.93
N ARG A 150 21.72 18.41 15.56
CA ARG A 150 21.29 17.16 16.22
C ARG A 150 20.58 17.50 17.52
N ASP A 151 19.58 16.72 17.91
CA ASP A 151 18.79 16.86 19.13
C ASP A 151 18.09 18.23 19.25
N GLN A 152 17.84 18.89 18.12
CA GLN A 152 17.15 20.18 18.09
C GLN A 152 15.68 19.99 17.70
N THR A 153 14.82 20.76 18.35
CA THR A 153 13.40 20.82 18.01
C THR A 153 13.21 21.56 16.69
N VAL A 154 12.47 20.95 15.78
CA VAL A 154 12.07 21.52 14.50
C VAL A 154 11.01 22.58 14.77
N THR A 155 11.28 23.81 14.33
CA THR A 155 10.36 24.93 14.44
C THR A 155 9.76 25.27 13.08
N ALA A 156 8.56 25.85 13.04
CA ALA A 156 7.92 26.23 11.78
C ALA A 156 8.78 27.22 10.96
N GLN A 157 9.55 28.10 11.62
CA GLN A 157 10.42 29.07 10.96
C GLN A 157 11.67 28.43 10.31
N SER A 158 12.03 27.21 10.73
CA SER A 158 13.12 26.44 10.14
C SER A 158 12.70 25.66 8.89
N LEU A 159 11.42 25.73 8.52
CA LEU A 159 10.80 24.95 7.47
C LEU A 159 10.11 25.85 6.43
N LYS A 160 9.99 25.32 5.22
CA LYS A 160 9.16 25.88 4.15
C LYS A 160 8.53 24.76 3.32
N LEU A 161 7.52 25.10 2.55
CA LEU A 161 7.03 24.25 1.46
C LEU A 161 7.79 24.60 0.18
N GLU A 162 8.19 23.59 -0.56
CA GLU A 162 8.87 23.74 -1.84
C GLU A 162 8.43 22.61 -2.77
N GLN A 163 8.14 22.96 -4.02
CA GLN A 163 7.77 21.98 -5.02
C GLN A 163 8.98 21.07 -5.34
N ARG A 164 8.81 19.76 -5.18
CA ARG A 164 9.84 18.76 -5.47
C ARG A 164 9.29 17.63 -6.31
N THR A 165 10.10 17.17 -7.25
CA THR A 165 9.83 15.98 -8.05
C THR A 165 10.43 14.74 -7.39
N LEU A 166 9.57 13.79 -7.05
CA LEU A 166 9.87 12.51 -6.45
C LEU A 166 9.88 11.43 -7.53
N SER A 167 10.98 10.69 -7.59
CA SER A 167 11.17 9.55 -8.51
C SER A 167 11.60 8.27 -7.77
N ARG A 168 11.61 8.35 -6.44
CA ARG A 168 12.02 7.29 -5.52
C ARG A 168 11.05 7.26 -4.35
N ASP A 169 10.96 6.10 -3.72
CA ASP A 169 10.14 5.86 -2.53
C ASP A 169 10.80 6.47 -1.28
N ASP A 170 10.89 7.80 -1.27
CA ASP A 170 11.34 8.58 -0.13
C ASP A 170 10.13 9.03 0.68
N ARG A 171 10.22 8.97 2.01
CA ARG A 171 9.19 9.54 2.90
C ARG A 171 9.43 11.03 3.08
N PHE A 172 8.36 11.80 3.12
CA PHE A 172 8.36 13.26 3.25
C PHE A 172 7.13 13.73 4.04
N PHE A 173 7.12 15.01 4.38
CA PHE A 173 5.95 15.71 4.91
C PHE A 173 5.38 16.64 3.84
N THR A 174 4.05 16.82 3.83
CA THR A 174 3.33 17.79 2.99
C THR A 174 2.86 19.01 3.77
N ALA A 175 2.84 18.94 5.11
CA ALA A 175 2.47 20.05 5.98
C ALA A 175 3.56 20.33 7.02
N ILE A 176 3.86 21.62 7.23
CA ILE A 176 4.85 22.07 8.23
C ILE A 176 4.42 21.69 9.66
N ALA A 177 3.11 21.69 9.93
CA ALA A 177 2.55 21.37 11.24
C ALA A 177 2.93 19.95 11.70
N ASP A 178 2.95 18.98 10.79
CA ASP A 178 3.24 17.57 11.10
C ASP A 178 4.69 17.32 11.55
N ALA A 179 5.60 18.21 11.15
CA ALA A 179 7.00 18.14 11.52
C ALA A 179 7.37 19.07 12.70
N THR A 180 6.55 20.07 12.98
CA THR A 180 6.84 21.08 14.00
C THR A 180 6.74 20.46 15.40
N GLY A 181 7.74 20.72 16.25
CA GLY A 181 7.81 20.19 17.61
C GLY A 181 8.48 18.81 17.72
N LEU A 182 8.78 18.15 16.60
CA LEU A 182 9.62 16.96 16.58
C LEU A 182 11.10 17.31 16.77
N GLN A 183 11.89 16.36 17.24
CA GLN A 183 13.32 16.54 17.50
C GLN A 183 14.16 15.77 16.47
N THR A 184 15.24 16.37 15.99
CA THR A 184 16.13 15.76 15.01
C THR A 184 17.07 14.72 15.62
N GLN A 185 17.20 13.55 14.99
CA GLN A 185 18.16 12.51 15.42
C GLN A 185 19.61 12.81 14.99
N ARG A 186 19.78 13.65 13.97
CA ARG A 186 21.05 14.06 13.39
C ARG A 186 20.91 15.42 12.72
N ARG A 187 22.04 16.08 12.43
CA ARG A 187 22.06 17.36 11.70
C ARG A 187 21.40 17.23 10.34
N ILE A 188 20.49 18.16 10.01
CA ILE A 188 19.83 18.30 8.72
C ILE A 188 20.33 19.60 8.07
N ARG A 189 20.74 19.54 6.80
CA ARG A 189 21.25 20.71 6.07
C ARG A 189 20.08 21.59 5.61
N SER A 190 20.30 22.87 5.37
CA SER A 190 19.33 23.74 4.69
C SER A 190 19.09 23.25 3.24
N GLY A 191 17.88 23.44 2.73
CA GLY A 191 17.44 23.02 1.40
C GLY A 191 17.13 21.53 1.26
N GLN A 192 17.21 20.76 2.36
CA GLN A 192 16.99 19.32 2.35
C GLN A 192 15.51 19.00 2.57
N MET A 193 14.96 18.08 1.77
CA MET A 193 13.62 17.55 2.01
C MET A 193 13.58 16.81 3.36
N LEU A 194 12.59 17.17 4.18
CA LEU A 194 12.49 16.65 5.53
C LEU A 194 11.90 15.23 5.50
N ASN A 195 12.70 14.27 5.94
CA ASN A 195 12.30 12.86 5.99
C ASN A 195 11.88 12.50 7.43
N PRO A 196 10.67 11.95 7.64
CA PRO A 196 10.18 11.53 8.95
C PRO A 196 11.12 10.60 9.72
N ARG A 197 11.93 9.77 9.03
CA ARG A 197 12.89 8.86 9.67
C ARG A 197 14.03 9.57 10.41
N LEU A 198 14.20 10.88 10.19
CA LEU A 198 15.24 11.69 10.83
C LEU A 198 14.73 12.40 12.08
N LEU A 199 13.45 12.25 12.39
CA LEU A 199 12.77 12.94 13.48
C LEU A 199 12.24 11.93 14.47
N ASN A 200 12.24 12.31 15.74
CA ASN A 200 11.59 11.60 16.82
C ASN A 200 10.64 12.54 17.56
N ALA A 201 9.69 11.97 18.29
CA ALA A 201 9.01 12.73 19.32
C ALA A 201 10.04 13.22 20.36
N PRO A 202 9.92 14.46 20.86
CA PRO A 202 10.78 14.92 21.94
C PRO A 202 10.56 14.06 23.19
N PRO A 203 11.58 13.90 24.05
CA PRO A 203 11.41 13.20 25.32
C PRO A 203 10.35 13.93 26.17
N LEU A 204 9.54 13.16 26.89
CA LEU A 204 8.57 13.71 27.85
C LEU A 204 9.24 14.02 29.20
N VAL A 205 10.41 13.45 29.42
CA VAL A 205 11.26 13.67 30.58
C VAL A 205 12.67 13.86 30.07
N GLU A 206 13.29 15.00 30.36
CA GLU A 206 14.69 15.24 30.07
C GLU A 206 15.53 15.00 31.33
N LYS A 207 16.80 14.63 31.13
CA LYS A 207 17.79 14.51 32.20
C LYS A 207 17.87 15.82 32.99
N GLY A 208 17.77 15.70 34.31
CA GLY A 208 17.75 16.82 35.24
C GLY A 208 16.36 17.39 35.51
N ASN A 209 15.33 16.98 34.76
CA ASN A 209 13.96 17.40 35.06
C ASN A 209 13.52 16.89 36.43
N GLN A 210 12.78 17.74 37.14
CA GLN A 210 12.04 17.32 38.31
C GLN A 210 10.81 16.53 37.88
N VAL A 211 10.71 15.29 38.33
CA VAL A 211 9.63 14.37 37.96
C VAL A 211 8.82 13.94 39.17
N VAL A 212 7.57 13.58 38.92
CA VAL A 212 6.72 12.91 39.90
C VAL A 212 6.80 11.40 39.67
N ILE A 213 7.33 10.68 40.67
CA ILE A 213 7.38 9.23 40.70
C ILE A 213 6.09 8.73 41.32
N ILE A 214 5.30 7.99 40.54
CA ILE A 214 4.05 7.38 40.97
C ILE A 214 4.27 5.88 41.17
N ALA A 215 3.81 5.36 42.29
CA ALA A 215 3.93 3.97 42.67
C ALA A 215 2.52 3.44 42.98
N THR A 216 2.06 2.46 42.20
CA THR A 216 0.73 1.87 42.37
C THR A 216 0.85 0.39 42.68
N LYS A 217 0.23 -0.07 43.76
CA LYS A 217 0.17 -1.48 44.14
C LYS A 217 -1.14 -1.78 44.88
N ASP A 218 -1.85 -2.84 44.47
CA ASP A 218 -3.07 -3.32 45.12
C ASP A 218 -4.14 -2.23 45.36
N GLY A 219 -4.26 -1.28 44.43
CA GLY A 219 -5.20 -0.14 44.54
C GLY A 219 -4.71 1.03 45.41
N PHE A 220 -3.52 0.95 46.00
CA PHE A 220 -2.88 2.05 46.70
C PHE A 220 -1.92 2.81 45.77
N THR A 221 -2.02 4.15 45.76
CA THR A 221 -1.16 5.03 44.97
C THR A 221 -0.36 5.94 45.88
N ALA A 222 0.96 5.90 45.75
CA ALA A 222 1.89 6.82 46.40
C ALA A 222 2.63 7.66 45.35
N SER A 223 2.88 8.93 45.66
CA SER A 223 3.66 9.82 44.78
C SER A 223 4.78 10.51 45.55
N THR A 224 5.96 10.63 44.92
CA THR A 224 7.08 11.40 45.46
C THR A 224 7.78 12.19 44.36
N ARG A 225 8.57 13.18 44.72
CA ARG A 225 9.41 13.93 43.77
C ARG A 225 10.74 13.23 43.55
N GLY A 226 11.26 13.33 42.34
CA GLY A 226 12.57 12.87 41.95
C GLY A 226 13.20 13.76 40.89
N VAL A 227 14.43 13.44 40.51
CA VAL A 227 15.17 14.06 39.41
C VAL A 227 15.51 12.97 38.40
N ALA A 228 15.14 13.18 37.14
CA ALA A 228 15.47 12.24 36.08
C ALA A 228 16.98 12.24 35.79
N LEU A 229 17.58 11.07 35.66
CA LEU A 229 19.00 10.92 35.33
C LEU A 229 19.23 10.67 33.84
N GLU A 230 18.16 10.34 33.11
CA GLU A 230 18.14 10.00 31.68
C GLU A 230 16.95 10.68 30.99
N ASP A 231 17.06 10.83 29.67
CA ASP A 231 15.95 11.27 28.83
C ASP A 231 15.01 10.09 28.56
N GLY A 232 13.70 10.34 28.48
CA GLY A 232 12.72 9.29 28.19
C GLY A 232 11.46 9.78 27.49
N GLY A 233 11.08 9.07 26.44
CA GLY A 233 9.77 9.14 25.79
C GLY A 233 8.73 8.29 26.52
N LYS A 234 7.45 8.44 26.14
CA LYS A 234 6.34 7.70 26.75
C LYS A 234 6.57 6.18 26.67
N GLY A 235 6.49 5.49 27.80
CA GLY A 235 6.66 4.04 27.91
C GLY A 235 8.11 3.58 28.01
N GLU A 236 9.09 4.47 27.90
CA GLU A 236 10.50 4.14 28.11
C GLU A 236 10.84 4.08 29.60
N GLN A 237 11.75 3.17 29.97
CA GLN A 237 12.26 3.04 31.32
C GLN A 237 13.49 3.93 31.49
N ILE A 238 13.48 4.78 32.51
CA ILE A 238 14.57 5.69 32.84
C ILE A 238 14.98 5.57 34.31
N ASP A 239 16.23 5.90 34.59
CA ASP A 239 16.73 6.04 35.96
C ASP A 239 16.32 7.40 36.56
N VAL A 240 15.76 7.37 37.78
CA VAL A 240 15.30 8.56 38.51
C VAL A 240 15.81 8.53 39.94
N GLU A 241 16.42 9.62 40.40
CA GLU A 241 16.84 9.80 41.79
C GLU A 241 15.70 10.37 42.64
N ASN A 242 15.33 9.68 43.71
CA ASN A 242 14.32 10.18 44.63
C ASN A 242 14.89 11.33 45.50
N SER A 243 14.35 12.53 45.35
CA SER A 243 14.86 13.74 46.02
C SER A 243 14.82 13.69 47.55
N ARG A 244 14.01 12.81 48.15
CA ARG A 244 13.93 12.65 49.62
C ARG A 244 14.97 11.67 50.17
N SER A 245 15.32 10.64 49.41
CA SER A 245 16.13 9.53 49.91
C SER A 245 17.49 9.37 49.23
N GLY A 246 17.71 10.06 48.10
CA GLY A 246 18.92 9.91 47.27
C GLY A 246 19.04 8.57 46.56
N LYS A 247 18.03 7.69 46.64
CA LYS A 247 18.03 6.39 45.97
C LYS A 247 17.64 6.54 44.51
N VAL A 248 18.37 5.87 43.63
CA VAL A 248 18.02 5.71 42.21
C VAL A 248 17.02 4.59 42.05
N VAL A 249 15.95 4.85 41.31
CA VAL A 249 14.86 3.92 41.04
C VAL A 249 14.60 3.90 39.53
N ARG A 250 14.38 2.72 38.97
CA ARG A 250 13.92 2.57 37.59
C ARG A 250 12.42 2.81 37.51
N ALA A 251 12.02 3.75 36.66
CA ALA A 251 10.62 4.09 36.45
C ALA A 251 10.32 4.22 34.96
N VAL A 252 9.08 3.97 34.57
CA VAL A 252 8.61 4.06 33.18
C VAL A 252 7.88 5.38 32.99
N VAL A 253 8.26 6.15 31.96
CA VAL A 253 7.67 7.46 31.66
C VAL A 253 6.20 7.29 31.29
N SER A 254 5.31 7.93 32.05
CA SER A 254 3.87 7.90 31.83
C SER A 254 3.34 9.17 31.14
N GLY A 255 4.04 10.30 31.30
CA GLY A 255 3.64 11.60 30.78
C GLY A 255 4.72 12.66 30.98
N LEU A 256 4.39 13.92 30.65
CA LEU A 256 5.31 15.05 30.82
C LEU A 256 5.74 15.18 32.29
N ASN A 257 7.03 15.04 32.56
CA ASN A 257 7.60 15.05 33.92
C ASN A 257 6.94 14.07 34.90
N GLN A 258 6.40 12.96 34.40
CA GLN A 258 5.73 11.93 35.19
C GLN A 258 6.24 10.55 34.83
N VAL A 259 6.56 9.77 35.87
CA VAL A 259 7.03 8.40 35.74
C VAL A 259 6.29 7.49 36.72
N HIS A 260 6.15 6.21 36.39
CA HIS A 260 5.60 5.21 37.30
C HIS A 260 6.57 4.07 37.53
N THR A 261 6.59 3.54 38.75
CA THR A 261 7.38 2.36 39.09
C THR A 261 6.57 1.09 38.84
N GLN A 262 7.23 0.05 38.36
CA GLN A 262 6.66 -1.29 38.25
C GLN A 262 7.23 -2.13 39.41
N PHE A 263 6.34 -2.70 40.23
CA PHE A 263 6.69 -3.60 41.34
C PHE A 263 6.61 -5.05 40.93
#